data_AF-A0A4R5ARU6-F1
#
_entry.id   AF-A0A4R5ARU6-F1
#
_cell.length_a   1.000
_cell.length_b   1.000
_cell.length_c   1.000
_cell.angle_alpha   90.00
_cell.angle_beta   90.00
_cell.angle_gamma   90.00
#
_symmetry.space_group_name_H-M   'P 1'
#
loop_
_entity.id
_entity.type
_entity.pdbx_description
1 polymer ?
#
loop_
_entity_poly.entity_id
_entity_poly.type
_entity_poly.pdbx_seq_one_letter_code
_entity_poly.pdbx_strand_id
1 'polypeptide(L)'
;MEIDEIKLEIEKQYQQWKLVPGNIEDFTTAEIYESAVRSMIIDYCEGKGYEVEGFPFQKRILGETDVYYDEDYFCFWRYVKYLDILATTKDDVLELLYFYSCTFSKDLEITKDDYRKDLLEYIRVNIYDVEF
;
A
#
# COMPACT_ATOMS: atom_id res chain seq x y z
N MET A 1 -13.39 6.70 -5.02
CA MET A 1 -13.65 5.50 -5.82
C MET A 1 -14.18 4.43 -4.90
N GLU A 2 -15.14 3.65 -5.35
CA GLU A 2 -15.58 2.45 -4.61
C GLU A 2 -14.65 1.27 -4.90
N ILE A 3 -14.71 0.23 -4.05
CA ILE A 3 -13.81 -0.95 -4.12
C ILE A 3 -13.78 -1.57 -5.52
N ASP A 4 -14.94 -1.74 -6.16
CA ASP A 4 -15.03 -2.36 -7.48
C ASP A 4 -14.36 -1.52 -8.57
N GLU A 5 -14.41 -0.19 -8.47
CA GLU A 5 -13.72 0.72 -9.39
C GLU A 5 -12.21 0.62 -9.22
N ILE A 6 -11.74 0.49 -7.98
CA ILE A 6 -10.32 0.33 -7.66
C ILE A 6 -9.80 -0.98 -8.21
N LYS A 7 -10.51 -2.10 -8.03
CA LYS A 7 -10.12 -3.40 -8.58
C LYS A 7 -10.02 -3.37 -10.10
N LEU A 8 -10.97 -2.73 -10.77
CA LEU A 8 -10.96 -2.59 -12.23
C LEU A 8 -9.74 -1.76 -12.67
N GLU A 9 -9.37 -0.74 -11.91
CA GLU A 9 -8.17 0.04 -12.18
C GLU A 9 -6.88 -0.76 -11.91
N ILE A 10 -6.81 -1.57 -10.84
CA ILE A 10 -5.71 -2.50 -10.57
C ILE A 10 -5.47 -3.42 -11.78
N GLU A 11 -6.54 -3.99 -12.35
CA GLU A 11 -6.43 -4.86 -13.53
C GLU A 11 -5.89 -4.11 -14.75
N LYS A 12 -6.31 -2.85 -14.97
CA LYS A 12 -5.79 -2.01 -16.06
C LYS A 12 -4.31 -1.69 -15.88
N GLN A 13 -3.90 -1.30 -14.67
CA GLN A 13 -2.48 -1.06 -14.36
C GLN A 13 -1.65 -2.33 -14.61
N TYR A 14 -2.17 -3.50 -14.21
CA TYR A 14 -1.54 -4.78 -14.51
C TYR A 14 -1.45 -5.08 -16.01
N GLN A 15 -2.45 -4.72 -16.82
CA GLN A 15 -2.34 -4.88 -18.29
C GLN A 15 -1.18 -4.05 -18.86
N GLN A 16 -0.95 -2.84 -18.34
CA GLN A 16 0.16 -2.00 -18.77
C GLN A 16 1.50 -2.52 -18.26
N TRP A 17 1.56 -2.96 -17.01
CA TRP A 17 2.74 -3.56 -16.38
C TRP A 17 3.29 -4.75 -17.19
N LYS A 18 2.41 -5.61 -17.72
CA LYS A 18 2.83 -6.74 -18.57
C LYS A 18 3.49 -6.35 -19.90
N LEU A 19 3.33 -5.10 -20.35
CA LEU A 19 3.90 -4.61 -21.60
C LEU A 19 5.31 -4.04 -21.40
N VAL A 20 5.76 -3.88 -20.14
CA VAL A 20 7.11 -3.42 -19.82
C VAL A 20 8.13 -4.49 -20.25
N PRO A 21 9.11 -4.15 -21.11
CA PRO A 21 10.15 -5.09 -21.54
C PRO A 21 10.98 -5.60 -20.35
N GLY A 22 11.43 -6.86 -20.39
CA GLY A 22 12.21 -7.43 -19.28
C GLY A 22 13.72 -7.09 -19.28
N ASN A 23 14.18 -6.21 -20.17
CA ASN A 23 15.60 -6.16 -20.56
C ASN A 23 16.28 -4.79 -20.38
N ILE A 24 15.56 -3.73 -20.03
CA ILE A 24 16.19 -2.43 -19.77
C ILE A 24 16.38 -2.34 -18.25
N GLU A 25 16.96 -1.27 -17.76
CA GLU A 25 17.05 -0.85 -16.36
C GLU A 25 15.62 -0.60 -15.74
N ASP A 26 14.66 -1.47 -16.10
CA ASP A 26 13.20 -1.39 -16.17
C ASP A 26 12.46 -1.74 -14.88
N PHE A 27 13.19 -2.08 -13.80
CA PHE A 27 12.57 -2.20 -12.47
C PHE A 27 11.81 -0.92 -12.12
N THR A 28 12.35 0.24 -12.50
CA THR A 28 11.71 1.55 -12.32
C THR A 28 10.39 1.68 -13.09
N THR A 29 10.27 1.14 -14.31
CA THR A 29 9.04 1.25 -15.13
C THR A 29 7.93 0.33 -14.61
N ALA A 30 8.28 -0.90 -14.21
CA ALA A 30 7.34 -1.83 -13.59
C ALA A 30 6.84 -1.30 -12.23
N GLU A 31 7.72 -0.71 -11.43
CA GLU A 31 7.40 -0.10 -10.14
C GLU A 31 6.42 1.08 -10.26
N ILE A 32 6.38 1.80 -11.38
CA ILE A 32 5.42 2.90 -11.61
C ILE A 32 3.98 2.40 -11.50
N TYR A 33 3.66 1.25 -12.10
CA TYR A 33 2.30 0.72 -12.12
C TYR A 33 1.87 0.23 -10.73
N GLU A 34 2.77 -0.44 -10.01
CA GLU A 34 2.50 -0.86 -8.63
C GLU A 34 2.43 0.33 -7.67
N SER A 35 3.25 1.36 -7.89
CA SER A 35 3.20 2.61 -7.14
C SER A 35 1.87 3.33 -7.36
N ALA A 36 1.38 3.42 -8.60
CA ALA A 36 0.07 3.99 -8.92
C ALA A 36 -1.08 3.24 -8.23
N VAL A 37 -1.03 1.90 -8.19
CA VAL A 37 -2.00 1.08 -7.44
C VAL A 37 -1.94 1.40 -5.95
N ARG A 38 -0.75 1.41 -5.35
CA ARG A 38 -0.58 1.73 -3.91
C ARG A 38 -1.11 3.13 -3.58
N SER A 39 -0.76 4.15 -4.37
CA SER A 39 -1.29 5.51 -4.19
C SER A 39 -2.81 5.55 -4.19
N MET A 40 -3.45 4.83 -5.12
CA MET A 40 -4.91 4.77 -5.19
C MET A 40 -5.55 4.10 -3.94
N ILE A 41 -4.92 3.04 -3.41
CA ILE A 41 -5.38 2.38 -2.18
C ILE A 41 -5.17 3.31 -0.97
N ILE A 42 -4.06 4.06 -0.92
CA ILE A 42 -3.81 5.08 0.11
C ILE A 42 -4.89 6.15 0.05
N ASP A 43 -5.16 6.72 -1.13
CA ASP A 43 -6.20 7.74 -1.32
C ASP A 43 -7.58 7.24 -0.92
N TYR A 44 -7.89 5.97 -1.19
CA TYR A 44 -9.12 5.34 -0.69
C TYR A 44 -9.16 5.30 0.84
N CYS A 45 -8.09 4.86 1.50
CA CYS A 45 -8.02 4.80 2.96
C CYS A 45 -8.11 6.19 3.59
N GLU A 46 -7.39 7.18 3.03
CA GLU A 46 -7.47 8.57 3.46
C GLU A 46 -8.88 9.15 3.23
N GLY A 47 -9.51 8.85 2.10
CA GLY A 47 -10.89 9.26 1.82
C GLY A 47 -11.94 8.66 2.77
N LYS A 48 -11.66 7.48 3.34
CA LYS A 48 -12.47 6.87 4.41
C LYS A 48 -12.12 7.40 5.82
N GLY A 49 -11.11 8.25 5.94
CA GLY A 49 -10.64 8.77 7.23
C GLY A 49 -9.94 7.73 8.09
N TYR A 50 -9.37 6.67 7.48
CA TYR A 50 -8.67 5.64 8.23
C TYR A 50 -7.29 6.15 8.67
N GLU A 51 -6.95 5.97 9.94
CA GLU A 51 -5.66 6.34 10.50
C GLU A 51 -5.05 5.21 11.33
N VAL A 52 -3.73 5.23 11.46
CA VAL A 52 -2.95 4.34 12.34
C VAL A 52 -2.05 5.23 13.18
N GLU A 53 -2.24 5.26 14.50
CA GLU A 53 -1.44 6.05 15.43
C GLU A 53 -1.29 7.54 15.02
N GLY A 54 -2.36 8.10 14.47
CA GLY A 54 -2.43 9.48 13.97
C GLY A 54 -1.84 9.69 12.57
N PHE A 55 -1.26 8.67 11.92
CA PHE A 55 -0.85 8.73 10.53
C PHE A 55 -2.04 8.47 9.57
N PRO A 56 -2.20 9.23 8.47
CA PRO A 56 -1.37 10.36 8.07
C PRO A 56 -1.85 11.72 8.64
N PHE A 57 -3.11 11.84 9.07
CA PHE A 57 -3.75 13.14 9.31
C PHE A 57 -3.12 13.96 10.44
N GLN A 58 -3.02 13.39 11.64
CA GLN A 58 -2.48 14.10 12.80
C GLN A 58 -0.99 14.42 12.58
N LYS A 59 -0.27 13.53 11.90
CA LYS A 59 1.15 13.72 11.57
C LYS A 59 1.37 14.83 10.53
N ARG A 60 0.46 15.01 9.55
CA ARG A 60 0.50 16.16 8.63
C ARG A 60 0.31 17.48 9.38
N ILE A 61 -0.66 17.54 10.29
CA ILE A 61 -0.91 18.74 11.11
C ILE A 61 0.32 19.07 11.98
N LEU A 62 0.95 18.07 12.58
CA LEU A 62 2.18 18.26 13.34
C LEU A 62 3.31 18.80 12.46
N GLY A 63 3.47 18.29 11.23
CA GLY A 63 4.51 18.75 10.32
C GLY A 63 4.37 20.19 9.84
N GLU A 64 3.16 20.75 9.83
CA GLU A 64 2.95 22.17 9.55
C GLU A 64 3.37 23.08 10.71
N THR A 65 3.50 22.54 11.93
CA THR A 65 3.71 23.31 13.16
C THR A 65 5.06 23.06 13.84
N ASP A 66 5.72 21.93 13.53
CA ASP A 66 7.04 21.58 14.06
C ASP A 66 8.16 22.04 13.13
N VAL A 67 9.03 22.92 13.62
CA VAL A 67 10.20 23.41 12.87
C VAL A 67 11.30 22.36 12.67
N TYR A 68 11.22 21.22 13.37
CA TYR A 68 12.08 20.06 13.17
C TYR A 68 11.41 18.96 12.35
N TYR A 69 10.31 19.28 11.67
CA TYR A 69 9.62 18.33 10.83
C TYR A 69 10.55 17.74 9.76
N ASP A 70 10.65 16.41 9.77
CA ASP A 70 11.43 15.66 8.79
C ASP A 70 10.57 15.48 7.53
N GLU A 71 10.96 16.12 6.43
CA GLU A 71 10.28 15.98 5.13
C GLU A 71 10.25 14.51 4.68
N ASP A 72 11.20 13.68 5.12
CA ASP A 72 11.27 12.25 4.83
C ASP A 72 10.34 11.41 5.73
N TYR A 73 9.56 12.04 6.62
CA TYR A 73 8.58 11.33 7.45
C TYR A 73 7.47 10.68 6.61
N PHE A 74 7.02 11.27 5.51
CA PHE A 74 6.05 10.62 4.61
C PHE A 74 6.73 9.73 3.56
N CYS A 75 7.50 8.75 4.02
CA CYS A 75 8.23 7.82 3.14
C CYS A 75 7.41 6.60 2.71
N PHE A 76 7.90 5.93 1.66
CA PHE A 76 7.33 4.70 1.11
C PHE A 76 7.04 3.63 2.17
N TRP A 77 8.03 3.28 2.99
CA TRP A 77 7.90 2.19 3.97
C TRP A 77 6.85 2.47 5.05
N ARG A 78 6.65 3.74 5.42
CA ARG A 78 5.62 4.12 6.38
C ARG A 78 4.22 4.00 5.80
N TYR A 79 4.05 4.30 4.52
CA TYR A 79 2.81 4.05 3.80
C TYR A 79 2.54 2.55 3.60
N VAL A 80 3.57 1.73 3.34
CA VAL A 80 3.42 0.26 3.31
C VAL A 80 2.97 -0.27 4.68
N LYS A 81 3.67 0.10 5.76
CA LYS A 81 3.29 -0.26 7.14
C LYS A 81 1.86 0.16 7.47
N TYR A 82 1.46 1.37 7.06
CA TYR A 82 0.11 1.90 7.24
C TYR A 82 -0.95 1.03 6.56
N LEU A 83 -0.76 0.70 5.28
CA LEU A 83 -1.70 -0.15 4.54
C LEU A 83 -1.78 -1.55 5.15
N ASP A 84 -0.64 -2.15 5.49
CA ASP A 84 -0.58 -3.50 6.04
C ASP A 84 -1.31 -3.58 7.39
N ILE A 85 -1.12 -2.60 8.28
CA ILE A 85 -1.86 -2.52 9.55
C ILE A 85 -3.36 -2.34 9.31
N LEU A 86 -3.76 -1.45 8.40
CA LEU A 86 -5.16 -1.29 8.06
C LEU A 86 -5.76 -2.59 7.52
N ALA A 87 -5.08 -3.33 6.65
CA ALA A 87 -5.56 -4.61 6.15
C ALA A 87 -5.74 -5.67 7.24
N THR A 88 -5.02 -5.59 8.37
CA THR A 88 -5.28 -6.52 9.49
C THR A 88 -6.59 -6.25 10.22
N THR A 89 -7.10 -5.01 10.16
CA THR A 89 -8.25 -4.53 10.97
C THR A 89 -9.44 -4.06 10.14
N LYS A 90 -9.28 -3.84 8.83
CA LYS A 90 -10.28 -3.32 7.89
C LYS A 90 -10.42 -4.29 6.72
N ASP A 91 -11.57 -4.95 6.62
CA ASP A 91 -11.80 -6.00 5.61
C ASP A 91 -11.81 -5.47 4.18
N ASP A 92 -12.25 -4.23 3.97
CA ASP A 92 -12.20 -3.56 2.67
C ASP A 92 -10.77 -3.30 2.21
N VAL A 93 -9.90 -2.85 3.13
CA VAL A 93 -8.47 -2.64 2.84
C VAL A 93 -7.77 -3.97 2.58
N LEU A 94 -8.07 -5.01 3.38
CA LEU A 94 -7.56 -6.37 3.15
C LEU A 94 -7.94 -6.89 1.76
N GLU A 95 -9.20 -6.69 1.37
CA GLU A 95 -9.70 -7.12 0.07
C GLU A 95 -8.94 -6.46 -1.09
N LEU A 96 -8.67 -5.15 -1.00
CA LEU A 96 -7.91 -4.42 -2.00
C LEU A 96 -6.44 -4.86 -2.07
N LEU A 97 -5.76 -4.95 -0.92
CA LEU A 97 -4.35 -5.36 -0.85
C LEU A 97 -4.13 -6.81 -1.30
N TYR A 98 -5.03 -7.72 -0.90
CA TYR A 98 -5.01 -9.10 -1.34
C TYR A 98 -5.23 -9.21 -2.85
N PHE A 99 -6.23 -8.49 -3.38
CA PHE A 99 -6.50 -8.48 -4.82
C PHE A 99 -5.32 -7.94 -5.63
N TYR A 100 -4.72 -6.82 -5.18
CA TYR A 100 -3.49 -6.29 -5.76
C TYR A 100 -2.37 -7.34 -5.77
N SER A 101 -2.11 -7.98 -4.63
CA SER A 101 -1.02 -8.96 -4.47
C SER A 101 -1.21 -10.17 -5.39
N CYS A 102 -2.41 -10.76 -5.45
CA CYS A 102 -2.70 -11.87 -6.36
C CYS A 102 -2.65 -11.47 -7.84
N THR A 103 -2.89 -10.20 -8.16
CA THR A 103 -2.87 -9.70 -9.55
C THR A 103 -1.45 -9.56 -10.07
N PHE A 104 -0.57 -8.92 -9.28
CA PHE A 104 0.81 -8.65 -9.68
C PHE A 104 1.76 -9.82 -9.39
N SER A 105 1.44 -10.65 -8.38
CA SER A 105 2.18 -11.88 -8.05
C SER A 105 1.30 -13.09 -8.31
N LYS A 106 1.12 -13.47 -9.59
CA LYS A 106 0.22 -14.56 -9.97
C LYS A 106 0.59 -15.94 -9.44
N ASP A 107 1.85 -16.14 -9.08
CA ASP A 107 2.34 -17.38 -8.46
C ASP A 107 2.07 -17.41 -6.95
N LEU A 108 1.46 -16.36 -6.39
CA LEU A 108 1.06 -16.28 -5.00
C LEU A 108 -0.17 -17.17 -4.75
N GLU A 109 0.06 -18.45 -4.51
CA GLU A 109 -0.96 -19.42 -4.10
C GLU A 109 -1.23 -19.35 -2.59
N ILE A 110 -1.84 -18.26 -2.13
CA ILE A 110 -2.18 -18.02 -0.72
C ILE A 110 -3.68 -17.73 -0.55
N THR A 111 -4.26 -18.12 0.59
CA THR A 111 -5.62 -17.70 0.94
C THR A 111 -5.61 -16.28 1.51
N LYS A 112 -6.75 -15.57 1.47
CA LYS A 112 -6.86 -14.24 2.09
C LYS A 112 -6.61 -14.27 3.61
N ASP A 113 -6.94 -15.36 4.28
CA ASP A 113 -6.68 -15.53 5.71
C ASP A 113 -5.20 -15.75 6.00
N ASP A 114 -4.51 -16.55 5.19
CA ASP A 114 -3.07 -16.74 5.31
C ASP A 114 -2.30 -15.46 4.96
N TYR A 115 -2.75 -14.72 3.96
CA TYR A 115 -2.23 -13.39 3.64
C TYR A 115 -2.34 -12.44 4.85
N ARG A 116 -3.49 -12.42 5.55
CA ARG A 116 -3.64 -11.62 6.78
C ARG A 116 -2.65 -12.07 7.87
N LYS A 117 -2.38 -13.37 8.01
CA LYS A 117 -1.38 -13.87 8.98
C LYS A 117 0.03 -13.41 8.64
N ASP A 118 0.39 -13.42 7.37
CA ASP A 118 1.69 -12.95 6.91
C ASP A 118 1.86 -11.45 7.21
N LEU A 119 0.83 -10.62 6.94
CA LEU A 119 0.85 -9.20 7.31
C LEU A 119 1.06 -9.00 8.81
N LEU A 120 0.36 -9.75 9.65
CA LEU A 120 0.51 -9.68 11.11
C LEU A 120 1.94 -10.03 11.55
N GLU A 121 2.57 -11.01 10.92
CA GLU A 121 3.96 -11.38 11.21
C GLU A 121 4.93 -10.28 10.75
N TYR A 122 4.73 -9.71 9.56
CA TYR A 122 5.54 -8.61 9.02
C TYR A 122 5.50 -7.37 9.92
N ILE A 123 4.31 -7.04 10.44
CA ILE A 123 4.11 -5.98 11.43
C ILE A 123 4.82 -6.31 12.73
N ARG A 124 4.68 -7.54 13.23
CA ARG A 124 5.28 -7.99 14.51
C ARG A 124 6.81 -7.88 14.50
N VAL A 125 7.45 -8.24 13.39
CA VAL A 125 8.91 -8.19 13.26
C VAL A 125 9.43 -6.86 12.70
N ASN A 126 8.52 -5.93 12.39
CA ASN A 126 8.80 -4.60 11.85
C ASN A 126 9.69 -4.63 10.60
N ILE A 127 9.28 -5.38 9.55
CA ILE A 127 10.06 -5.49 8.29
C ILE A 127 10.32 -4.15 7.59
N TYR A 128 9.57 -3.12 7.96
CA TYR A 128 9.58 -1.80 7.33
C TYR A 128 10.70 -0.89 7.87
N ASP A 129 11.29 -1.24 9.02
CA ASP A 129 12.33 -0.46 9.73
C ASP A 129 11.95 1.03 9.95
N VAL A 130 10.66 1.29 10.22
CA VAL A 130 10.10 2.63 10.49
C VAL A 130 9.01 2.58 11.56
N GLU A 131 8.89 3.64 12.36
CA GLU A 131 7.80 3.85 13.33
C GLU A 131 6.88 5.01 12.95
N PHE A 132 5.66 5.06 13.52
CA PHE A 132 4.73 6.19 13.38
C PHE A 132 5.02 7.30 14.39
#